data_AF-A0A7Y4R1V1-F1
#
_entry.id   AF-A0A7Y4R1V1-F1
#
_cell.length_a   1.000
_cell.length_b   1.000
_cell.length_c   1.000
_cell.angle_alpha   90.00
_cell.angle_beta   90.00
_cell.angle_gamma   90.00
#
_symmetry.space_group_name_H-M   'P 1'
#
loop_
_entity.id
_entity.type
_entity.pdbx_description
1 polymer ?
#
loop_
_entity_poly.entity_id
_entity_poly.type
_entity_poly.pdbx_seq_one_letter_code
_entity_poly.pdbx_strand_id
1 'polypeptide(L)'
;MTVNKKDAIRESFNEDFCALLEYHLTKAFNKSDDKNLSGFWCDGILMPTNDLQLTKKNINDKRKIVTKAWLGYDGQGEYEMTINFGQHSLSRYAKGISLSDCLPSEGTLEWVSLDMKSKTIELQLM
;
A
#
# COMPACT_ATOMS: atom_id res chain seq x y z
N MET A 1 -3.37 -9.43 29.49
CA MET A 1 -4.20 -8.85 28.42
C MET A 1 -4.10 -9.76 27.22
N THR A 2 -5.19 -10.44 26.86
CA THR A 2 -5.20 -11.38 25.74
C THR A 2 -5.42 -10.56 24.47
N VAL A 3 -4.36 -10.33 23.69
CA VAL A 3 -4.49 -9.71 22.37
C VAL A 3 -5.37 -10.63 21.52
N ASN A 4 -6.46 -10.09 20.97
CA ASN A 4 -7.34 -10.86 20.11
C ASN A 4 -6.55 -11.31 18.88
N LYS A 5 -6.71 -12.57 18.45
CA LYS A 5 -5.96 -13.11 17.30
C LYS A 5 -6.16 -12.28 16.03
N LYS A 6 -7.31 -11.59 15.89
CA LYS A 6 -7.60 -10.64 14.82
C LYS A 6 -6.77 -9.35 14.91
N ASP A 7 -6.49 -8.86 16.11
CA ASP A 7 -5.70 -7.65 16.33
C ASP A 7 -4.22 -7.92 16.01
N ALA A 8 -3.72 -9.11 16.39
CA ALA A 8 -2.34 -9.53 16.10
C ALA A 8 -2.03 -9.71 14.60
N ILE A 9 -3.06 -9.85 13.75
CA ILE A 9 -2.92 -9.97 12.28
C ILE A 9 -2.71 -8.60 11.63
N ARG A 10 -3.08 -7.50 12.32
CA ARG A 10 -3.12 -6.13 11.78
C ARG A 10 -2.08 -5.20 12.41
N GLU A 11 -1.05 -5.74 13.04
CA GLU A 11 -0.03 -4.91 13.72
C GLU A 11 0.78 -4.05 12.73
N SER A 12 1.13 -4.63 11.58
CA SER A 12 1.98 -3.97 10.57
C SER A 12 1.18 -3.28 9.45
N PHE A 13 0.09 -3.90 8.97
CA PHE A 13 -0.78 -3.37 7.93
C PHE A 13 -2.18 -3.14 8.52
N ASN A 14 -2.53 -1.87 8.69
CA ASN A 14 -3.74 -1.37 9.32
C ASN A 14 -4.14 -0.02 8.73
N GLU A 15 -5.22 0.56 9.23
CA GLU A 15 -5.77 1.84 8.76
C GLU A 15 -4.75 2.98 8.87
N ASP A 16 -3.92 3.02 9.92
CA ASP A 16 -2.89 4.05 10.07
C ASP A 16 -1.83 3.95 8.96
N PHE A 17 -1.42 2.73 8.60
CA PHE A 17 -0.53 2.51 7.46
C PHE A 17 -1.21 2.85 6.13
N CYS A 18 -2.49 2.49 5.95
CA CYS A 18 -3.25 2.85 4.75
C CYS A 18 -3.35 4.37 4.56
N ALA A 19 -3.66 5.12 5.62
CA ALA A 19 -3.71 6.58 5.59
C ALA A 19 -2.33 7.22 5.30
N LEU A 20 -1.26 6.66 5.88
CA LEU A 20 0.10 7.10 5.56
C LEU A 20 0.44 6.83 4.08
N LEU A 21 0.12 5.66 3.56
CA LEU A 21 0.39 5.27 2.17
C LEU A 21 -0.42 6.13 1.19
N GLU A 22 -1.68 6.42 1.49
CA GLU A 22 -2.53 7.35 0.73
C GLU A 22 -1.86 8.73 0.60
N TYR A 23 -1.46 9.31 1.73
CA TYR A 23 -0.76 10.59 1.75
C TYR A 23 0.53 10.53 0.92
N HIS A 24 1.33 9.47 1.08
CA HIS A 24 2.58 9.28 0.36
C HIS A 24 2.37 9.16 -1.16
N LEU A 25 1.37 8.41 -1.61
CA LEU A 25 1.02 8.29 -3.03
C LEU A 25 0.59 9.64 -3.61
N THR A 26 -0.28 10.35 -2.90
CA THR A 26 -0.72 11.70 -3.32
C THR A 26 0.46 12.65 -3.46
N LYS A 27 1.45 12.59 -2.54
CA LYS A 27 2.67 13.40 -2.67
C LYS A 27 3.56 12.96 -3.83
N ALA A 28 3.72 11.66 -4.03
CA ALA A 28 4.53 11.12 -5.12
C ALA A 28 3.95 11.47 -6.50
N PHE A 29 2.63 11.36 -6.68
CA PHE A 29 1.96 11.78 -7.93
C PHE A 29 2.15 13.26 -8.22
N ASN A 30 1.98 14.12 -7.20
CA ASN A 30 2.14 15.57 -7.35
C ASN A 30 3.59 16.02 -7.64
N LYS A 31 4.59 15.20 -7.32
CA LYS A 31 6.01 15.48 -7.62
C LYS A 31 6.50 14.79 -8.90
N SER A 32 5.65 14.03 -9.59
CA SER A 32 6.00 13.37 -10.83
C SER A 32 6.26 14.36 -11.95
N ASP A 33 7.26 14.07 -12.79
CA ASP A 33 7.48 14.78 -14.05
C ASP A 33 6.50 14.35 -15.16
N ASP A 34 5.72 13.27 -14.93
CA ASP A 34 4.66 12.86 -15.86
C ASP A 34 3.48 13.82 -15.77
N LYS A 35 3.30 14.62 -16.83
CA LYS A 35 2.20 15.57 -16.95
C LYS A 35 0.82 14.94 -16.86
N ASN A 36 0.68 13.64 -17.19
CA ASN A 36 -0.57 12.94 -17.01
C ASN A 36 -0.91 12.75 -15.53
N LEU A 37 0.04 12.83 -14.61
CA LEU A 37 -0.22 12.70 -13.18
C LEU A 37 -0.45 14.04 -12.47
N SER A 38 -0.41 15.15 -13.21
CA SER A 38 -0.69 16.48 -12.64
C SER A 38 -2.11 16.54 -12.09
N GLY A 39 -2.24 16.72 -10.78
CA GLY A 39 -3.53 16.74 -10.07
C GLY A 39 -4.16 15.36 -9.86
N PHE A 40 -3.42 14.29 -10.12
CA PHE A 40 -3.80 12.92 -9.78
C PHE A 40 -3.48 12.64 -8.32
N TRP A 41 -4.38 11.99 -7.58
CA TRP A 41 -4.23 11.77 -6.15
C TRP A 41 -4.90 10.47 -5.70
N CYS A 42 -4.64 10.08 -4.45
CA CYS A 42 -5.25 8.94 -3.77
C CYS A 42 -6.19 9.44 -2.66
N ASP A 43 -7.42 8.93 -2.64
CA ASP A 43 -8.51 9.30 -1.72
C ASP A 43 -8.93 8.12 -0.81
N GLY A 44 -8.00 7.21 -0.56
CA GLY A 44 -8.23 6.08 0.33
C GLY A 44 -7.73 4.76 -0.21
N ILE A 45 -7.34 3.90 0.73
CA ILE A 45 -6.87 2.54 0.49
C ILE A 45 -7.66 1.61 1.40
N LEU A 46 -8.26 0.58 0.82
CA LEU A 46 -9.00 -0.40 1.61
C LEU A 46 -8.05 -1.39 2.30
N MET A 47 -8.53 -1.90 3.43
CA MET A 47 -8.06 -3.18 3.94
C MET A 47 -8.44 -4.32 2.98
N PRO A 48 -7.59 -5.34 2.80
CA PRO A 48 -7.92 -6.46 1.93
C PRO A 48 -9.16 -7.20 2.45
N THR A 49 -10.06 -7.56 1.53
CA THR A 49 -11.32 -8.27 1.86
C THR A 49 -11.10 -9.67 2.44
N ASN A 50 -9.92 -10.25 2.21
CA ASN A 50 -9.52 -11.54 2.75
C ASN A 50 -8.40 -11.37 3.80
N ASP A 51 -8.77 -11.45 5.08
CA ASP A 51 -7.84 -11.36 6.22
C ASP A 51 -6.72 -12.43 6.16
N LEU A 52 -6.89 -13.54 5.43
CA LEU A 52 -5.80 -14.53 5.26
C LEU A 52 -4.57 -13.92 4.59
N GLN A 53 -4.76 -12.90 3.76
CA GLN A 53 -3.66 -12.18 3.12
C GLN A 53 -2.72 -11.56 4.14
N LEU A 54 -3.27 -11.11 5.27
CA LEU A 54 -2.54 -10.41 6.34
C LEU A 54 -1.82 -11.36 7.30
N THR A 55 -1.98 -12.68 7.15
CA THR A 55 -1.27 -13.63 8.02
C THR A 55 0.23 -13.62 7.71
N LYS A 56 1.07 -13.74 8.75
CA LYS A 56 2.53 -13.83 8.60
C LYS A 56 2.95 -14.93 7.61
N LYS A 57 2.25 -16.07 7.63
CA LYS A 57 2.47 -17.16 6.67
C LYS A 57 2.20 -16.71 5.23
N ASN A 58 1.05 -16.10 4.97
CA ASN A 58 0.72 -15.68 3.60
C ASN A 58 1.68 -14.61 3.09
N ILE A 59 2.01 -13.61 3.92
CA ILE A 59 2.99 -12.58 3.55
C ILE A 59 4.37 -13.18 3.28
N ASN A 60 4.83 -14.14 4.09
CA ASN A 60 6.10 -14.82 3.83
C ASN A 60 6.08 -15.61 2.49
N ASP A 61 4.99 -16.31 2.21
CA ASP A 61 4.89 -17.21 1.05
C ASP A 61 4.58 -16.47 -0.26
N LYS A 62 3.76 -15.42 -0.20
CA LYS A 62 3.26 -14.68 -1.38
C LYS A 62 3.95 -13.34 -1.58
N ARG A 63 4.51 -12.76 -0.51
CA ARG A 63 5.22 -11.47 -0.50
C ARG A 63 4.40 -10.31 -1.06
N LYS A 64 3.08 -10.38 -0.95
CA LYS A 64 2.18 -9.33 -1.42
C LYS A 64 0.85 -9.30 -0.69
N ILE A 65 0.20 -8.14 -0.75
CA ILE A 65 -1.20 -7.92 -0.43
C ILE A 65 -1.90 -7.40 -1.68
N VAL A 66 -3.07 -7.94 -2.00
CA VAL A 66 -3.96 -7.39 -3.03
C VAL A 66 -5.15 -6.73 -2.34
N THR A 67 -5.38 -5.46 -2.64
CA THR A 67 -6.45 -4.62 -2.10
C THR A 67 -6.96 -3.65 -3.16
N LYS A 68 -7.72 -2.63 -2.76
CA LYS A 68 -8.21 -1.56 -3.63
C LYS A 68 -7.79 -0.19 -3.12
N ALA A 69 -7.67 0.75 -4.05
CA ALA A 69 -7.49 2.16 -3.75
C ALA A 69 -8.40 3.03 -4.62
N TRP A 70 -8.76 4.20 -4.11
CA TRP A 70 -9.42 5.23 -4.87
C TRP A 70 -8.38 6.22 -5.39
N LEU A 71 -8.21 6.25 -6.71
CA LEU A 71 -7.25 7.06 -7.42
C LEU A 71 -7.94 7.81 -8.56
N GLY A 72 -7.49 9.03 -8.84
CA GLY A 72 -8.00 9.80 -9.96
C GLY A 72 -7.75 11.28 -9.80
N TYR A 73 -8.23 12.05 -10.76
CA TYR A 73 -8.30 13.51 -10.62
C TYR A 73 -9.48 13.95 -9.77
N ASP A 74 -10.55 13.15 -9.78
CA ASP A 74 -11.77 13.34 -8.97
C ASP A 74 -11.76 12.52 -7.67
N GLY A 75 -10.75 11.67 -7.47
CA GLY A 75 -10.66 10.75 -6.32
C GLY A 75 -11.63 9.57 -6.37
N GLN A 76 -12.35 9.33 -7.47
CA GLN A 76 -13.44 8.33 -7.49
C GLN A 76 -13.10 7.06 -8.28
N GLY A 77 -11.95 7.02 -8.96
CA GLY A 77 -11.53 5.84 -9.71
C GLY A 77 -11.15 4.70 -8.78
N GLU A 78 -11.88 3.58 -8.82
CA GLU A 78 -11.48 2.36 -8.11
C GLU A 78 -10.36 1.63 -8.88
N TYR A 79 -9.23 1.36 -8.23
CA TYR A 79 -8.09 0.62 -8.77
C TYR A 79 -7.83 -0.64 -7.96
N GLU A 80 -7.48 -1.74 -8.63
CA GLU A 80 -6.86 -2.88 -7.96
C GLU A 80 -5.43 -2.52 -7.59
N MET A 81 -5.09 -2.67 -6.31
CA MET A 81 -3.77 -2.35 -5.76
C MET A 81 -3.04 -3.61 -5.33
N THR A 82 -1.85 -3.84 -5.88
CA THR A 82 -0.92 -4.87 -5.39
C THR A 82 0.23 -4.20 -4.63
N ILE A 83 0.45 -4.61 -3.39
CA ILE A 83 1.55 -4.12 -2.54
C ILE A 83 2.54 -5.25 -2.36
N ASN A 84 3.70 -5.14 -3.00
CA ASN A 84 4.79 -6.11 -2.90
C ASN A 84 5.74 -5.77 -1.75
N PHE A 85 6.21 -6.81 -1.07
CA PHE A 85 7.08 -6.70 0.08
C PHE A 85 8.53 -7.01 -0.31
N GLY A 86 9.38 -6.01 -0.12
CA GLY A 86 10.84 -6.14 -0.15
C GLY A 86 11.37 -6.84 1.10
N GLN A 87 12.69 -7.01 1.16
CA GLN A 87 13.31 -7.75 2.25
C GLN A 87 13.14 -7.04 3.61
N HIS A 88 13.17 -5.70 3.63
CA HIS A 88 13.04 -4.94 4.88
C HIS A 88 11.62 -5.02 5.44
N SER A 89 10.61 -4.76 4.61
CA SER A 89 9.20 -4.84 4.93
C SER A 89 8.77 -6.25 5.32
N LEU A 90 9.28 -7.31 4.68
CA LEU A 90 9.05 -8.69 5.14
C LEU A 90 9.56 -8.90 6.57
N SER A 91 10.77 -8.43 6.87
CA SER A 91 11.36 -8.55 8.21
C SER A 91 10.52 -7.82 9.27
N ARG A 92 10.04 -6.61 8.95
CA ARG A 92 9.18 -5.79 9.82
C ARG A 92 7.84 -6.47 10.07
N TYR A 93 7.19 -6.94 9.00
CA TYR A 93 5.91 -7.63 9.07
C TYR A 93 5.97 -8.89 9.93
N ALA A 94 7.02 -9.70 9.77
CA ALA A 94 7.22 -10.90 10.57
C ALA A 94 7.31 -10.60 12.08
N LYS A 95 7.85 -9.43 12.43
CA LYS A 95 8.01 -8.95 13.81
C LYS A 95 6.79 -8.19 14.35
N GLY A 96 5.78 -7.91 13.53
CA GLY A 96 4.63 -7.07 13.94
C GLY A 96 5.01 -5.60 14.12
N ILE A 97 6.06 -5.15 13.43
CA ILE A 97 6.51 -3.75 13.50
C ILE A 97 5.85 -2.97 12.36
N SER A 98 5.56 -1.69 12.60
CA SER A 98 5.04 -0.78 11.58
C SER A 98 5.88 -0.82 10.29
N LEU A 99 5.19 -0.69 9.15
CA LEU A 99 5.76 -0.59 7.81
C LEU A 99 6.03 0.86 7.37
N SER A 100 5.80 1.85 8.23
CA SER A 100 5.87 3.27 7.86
C SER A 100 7.23 3.68 7.26
N ASP A 101 8.32 3.09 7.75
CA ASP A 101 9.68 3.34 7.25
C ASP A 101 10.11 2.40 6.10
N CYS A 102 9.20 1.54 5.64
CA CYS A 102 9.41 0.72 4.45
C CYS A 102 8.90 1.39 3.18
N LEU A 103 8.22 2.55 3.31
CA LEU A 103 7.77 3.34 2.17
C LEU A 103 8.98 4.07 1.57
N PRO A 104 9.22 3.92 0.26
CA PRO A 104 10.21 4.73 -0.45
C PRO A 104 9.86 6.23 -0.39
N SER A 105 10.80 7.07 -0.79
CA SER A 105 10.62 8.53 -0.78
C SER A 105 9.44 8.95 -1.66
N GLU A 106 8.56 9.80 -1.13
CA GLU A 106 7.54 10.52 -1.90
C GLU A 106 8.10 11.50 -2.94
N GLY A 107 9.43 11.64 -3.05
CA GLY A 107 10.08 12.42 -4.10
C GLY A 107 10.21 11.69 -5.45
N THR A 108 9.79 10.43 -5.52
CA THR A 108 9.90 9.59 -6.72
C THR A 108 8.71 8.65 -6.86
N LEU A 109 8.44 8.21 -8.09
CA LEU A 109 7.46 7.18 -8.43
C LEU A 109 8.10 5.84 -8.85
N GLU A 110 9.42 5.67 -8.73
CA GLU A 110 10.10 4.42 -9.15
C GLU A 110 9.57 3.15 -8.45
N TRP A 111 8.93 3.31 -7.29
CA TRP A 111 8.31 2.24 -6.52
C TRP A 111 6.84 2.01 -6.86
N VAL A 112 6.30 2.73 -7.85
CA VAL A 112 4.90 2.71 -8.27
C VAL A 112 4.82 2.42 -9.77
N SER A 113 4.05 1.38 -10.13
CA SER A 113 3.61 1.15 -11.50
C SER A 113 2.11 1.39 -11.57
N LEU A 114 1.67 2.31 -12.43
CA LEU A 114 0.27 2.70 -12.56
C LEU A 114 -0.20 2.51 -14.01
N ASP A 115 -1.29 1.76 -14.18
CA ASP A 115 -1.99 1.63 -15.44
C ASP A 115 -3.42 2.15 -15.29
N MET A 116 -3.64 3.39 -15.76
CA MET A 116 -4.95 4.05 -15.73
C MET A 116 -6.00 3.39 -16.62
N LYS A 117 -5.59 2.63 -17.64
CA LYS A 117 -6.51 1.98 -18.58
C LYS A 117 -7.05 0.68 -17.98
N SER A 118 -6.18 -0.15 -17.41
CA SER A 118 -6.60 -1.37 -16.71
C SER A 118 -7.09 -1.11 -15.28
N LYS A 119 -6.88 0.11 -14.77
CA LYS A 119 -7.16 0.52 -13.39
C LYS A 119 -6.42 -0.37 -12.38
N THR A 120 -5.13 -0.54 -12.61
CA THR A 120 -4.24 -1.28 -11.72
C THR A 120 -3.11 -0.39 -11.23
N ILE A 121 -2.70 -0.61 -9.98
CA ILE A 121 -1.53 0.00 -9.38
C ILE A 121 -0.73 -1.07 -8.64
N GLU A 122 0.58 -1.06 -8.83
CA GLU A 122 1.51 -1.95 -8.15
C GLU A 122 2.56 -1.13 -7.41
N LEU A 123 2.78 -1.47 -6.14
CA LEU A 123 3.67 -0.78 -5.23
C LEU A 123 4.78 -1.71 -4.75
N GLN A 124 5.97 -1.19 -4.57
CA GLN A 124 7.10 -1.91 -3.98
C GLN A 124 7.54 -1.27 -2.66
N LEU A 125 7.33 -1.98 -1.56
CA LEU A 125 7.92 -1.64 -0.25
C LEU A 125 9.38 -2.11 -0.20
N MET A 126 10.24 -1.38 0.52
CA MET A 126 11.66 -1.77 0.72
C MET A 126 11.81 -3.04 1.55
#